data_AF-A0A2U3NGW7-F1
#
_entry.id   AF-A0A2U3NGW7-F1
#
_cell.length_a   1.000
_cell.length_b   1.000
_cell.length_c   1.000
_cell.angle_alpha   90.00
_cell.angle_beta   90.00
_cell.angle_gamma   90.00
#
_symmetry.space_group_name_H-M   'P 1'
#
loop_
_entity.id
_entity.type
_entity.pdbx_description
1 polymer ?
#
loop_
_entity_poly.entity_id
_entity_poly.type
_entity_poly.pdbx_seq_one_letter_code
_entity_poly.pdbx_strand_id
1 'polypeptide(L)'
;MNALLHRSVLALLGFGGAVTGGWAYAAPRHWYDTFPGMGMSWLPQLGPYNEHFAKDVGAMFLALTAVTAVTFVLVANQTLVRVTALMWLVFNALHCVYHLSMLQMYDTRDATVNGILLPLAVLAAVALFIPVRVSSEPSPRRPVRRTYRQSARTDA
;
A
#
# COMPACT_ATOMS: atom_id res chain seq x y z
N MET A 1 11.87 -13.07 6.49
CA MET A 1 11.93 -11.65 6.90
C MET A 1 10.97 -10.80 6.07
N ASN A 2 9.69 -11.19 5.96
CA ASN A 2 8.84 -10.66 4.88
C ASN A 2 7.57 -9.96 5.43
N ALA A 3 7.17 -10.25 6.68
CA ALA A 3 6.09 -9.54 7.35
C ALA A 3 6.48 -8.10 7.76
N LEU A 4 7.74 -7.87 8.16
CA LEU A 4 8.23 -6.51 8.46
C LEU A 4 8.24 -5.64 7.21
N LEU A 5 8.67 -6.18 6.05
CA LEU A 5 8.62 -5.48 4.78
C LEU A 5 7.19 -5.04 4.44
N HIS A 6 6.23 -5.98 4.46
CA HIS A 6 4.82 -5.66 4.19
C HIS A 6 4.27 -4.60 5.14
N ARG A 7 4.55 -4.71 6.45
CA ARG A 7 4.13 -3.72 7.43
C ARG A 7 4.74 -2.34 7.16
N SER A 8 6.04 -2.27 6.89
CA SER A 8 6.70 -0.99 6.60
C SER A 8 6.15 -0.34 5.33
N VAL A 9 5.93 -1.12 4.28
CA VAL A 9 5.38 -0.61 3.02
C VAL A 9 3.93 -0.17 3.16
N LEU A 10 3.09 -0.97 3.83
CA LEU A 10 1.69 -0.60 4.11
C LEU A 10 1.62 0.64 5.00
N ALA A 11 2.49 0.75 6.00
CA ALA A 11 2.58 1.95 6.83
C ALA A 11 2.98 3.18 6.03
N LEU A 12 3.98 3.07 5.14
CA LEU A 12 4.42 4.15 4.27
C LEU A 12 3.29 4.64 3.35
N LEU A 13 2.68 3.72 2.59
CA LEU A 13 1.62 4.04 1.63
C LEU A 13 0.37 4.56 2.35
N GLY A 14 -0.04 3.90 3.43
CA GLY A 14 -1.19 4.29 4.23
C GLY A 14 -1.01 5.65 4.89
N PHE A 15 0.18 5.94 5.44
CA PHE A 15 0.47 7.25 6.04
C PHE A 15 0.46 8.37 4.98
N GLY A 16 1.12 8.14 3.84
CA GLY A 16 1.11 9.10 2.72
C GLY A 16 -0.32 9.39 2.22
N GLY A 17 -1.12 8.34 2.06
CA GLY A 17 -2.55 8.46 1.72
C GLY A 17 -3.36 9.18 2.79
N ALA A 18 -3.14 8.91 4.08
CA ALA A 18 -3.86 9.54 5.18
C ALA A 18 -3.58 11.04 5.24
N VAL A 19 -2.30 11.43 5.16
CA VAL A 19 -1.88 12.83 5.18
C VAL A 19 -2.41 13.57 3.96
N THR A 20 -2.22 13.02 2.77
CA THR A 20 -2.65 13.66 1.52
C THR A 20 -4.18 13.75 1.47
N GLY A 21 -4.87 12.64 1.75
CA GLY A 21 -6.32 12.56 1.71
C GLY A 21 -7.01 13.43 2.74
N GLY A 22 -6.54 13.37 3.99
CA GLY A 22 -7.08 14.19 5.08
C GLY A 22 -6.87 15.68 4.83
N TRP A 23 -5.69 16.07 4.35
CA TRP A 23 -5.39 17.46 4.04
C TRP A 23 -6.23 17.98 2.86
N ALA A 24 -6.26 17.26 1.74
CA ALA A 24 -7.05 17.64 0.57
C ALA A 24 -8.55 17.72 0.88
N TYR A 25 -9.08 16.84 1.74
CA TYR A 25 -10.50 16.85 2.08
C TYR A 25 -10.88 17.94 3.10
N ALA A 26 -10.12 18.07 4.17
CA ALA A 26 -10.45 18.96 5.29
C ALA A 26 -10.03 20.42 5.05
N ALA A 27 -8.95 20.65 4.29
CA ALA A 27 -8.44 21.98 3.98
C ALA A 27 -8.02 22.08 2.51
N PRO A 28 -8.96 21.91 1.55
CA PRO A 28 -8.68 21.74 0.12
C PRO A 28 -7.93 22.92 -0.49
N ARG A 29 -8.27 24.15 -0.10
CA ARG A 29 -7.59 25.35 -0.60
C ARG A 29 -6.14 25.41 -0.12
N HIS A 30 -5.92 25.16 1.18
CA HIS A 30 -4.56 25.14 1.74
C HIS A 30 -3.71 24.03 1.11
N TRP A 31 -4.30 22.83 0.92
CA TRP A 31 -3.65 21.73 0.21
C TRP A 31 -3.26 22.15 -1.21
N TYR A 32 -4.19 22.71 -1.98
CA TYR A 32 -3.90 23.19 -3.34
C TYR A 32 -2.77 24.22 -3.36
N ASP A 33 -2.77 25.22 -2.47
CA ASP A 33 -1.78 26.29 -2.52
C ASP A 33 -0.37 25.85 -2.10
N THR A 34 -0.28 24.88 -1.18
CA THR A 34 0.97 24.61 -0.45
C THR A 34 1.45 23.16 -0.49
N PHE A 35 0.73 22.23 -1.11
CA PHE A 35 1.21 20.85 -1.26
C PHE A 35 2.50 20.79 -2.08
N PRO A 36 3.49 19.97 -1.70
CA PRO A 36 3.52 18.97 -0.60
C PRO A 36 3.97 19.52 0.76
N GLY A 37 4.00 20.83 0.94
CA GLY A 37 4.58 21.52 2.08
C GLY A 37 6.05 21.85 1.85
N MET A 38 6.80 22.10 2.94
CA MET A 38 8.25 22.35 2.89
C MET A 38 8.67 23.52 1.96
N GLY A 39 7.79 24.51 1.77
CA GLY A 39 8.02 25.65 0.88
C GLY A 39 7.90 25.32 -0.62
N MET A 40 7.39 24.14 -0.98
CA MET A 40 7.06 23.77 -2.34
C MET A 40 5.59 24.09 -2.66
N SER A 41 5.26 24.18 -3.95
CA SER A 41 3.89 24.39 -4.41
C SER A 41 3.70 23.66 -5.74
N TRP A 42 3.21 22.42 -5.70
CA TRP A 42 3.16 21.57 -6.89
C TRP A 42 1.83 21.69 -7.64
N LEU A 43 0.71 21.83 -6.94
CA LEU A 43 -0.61 21.78 -7.55
C LEU A 43 -0.98 23.03 -8.38
N PRO A 44 -0.65 24.27 -7.98
CA PRO A 44 -1.05 25.45 -8.74
C PRO A 44 -0.45 25.53 -10.13
N GLN A 45 0.66 24.80 -10.37
CA GLN A 45 1.34 24.80 -11.65
C GLN A 45 0.57 23.96 -12.67
N LEU A 46 -0.34 23.11 -12.21
CA LEU A 46 -1.08 22.13 -13.01
C LEU A 46 -2.44 22.65 -13.51
N GLY A 47 -2.83 23.87 -13.14
CA GLY A 47 -4.08 24.48 -13.54
C GLY A 47 -4.87 25.02 -12.35
N PRO A 48 -6.04 25.64 -12.61
CA PRO A 48 -6.78 26.39 -11.61
C PRO A 48 -7.40 25.50 -10.52
N TYR A 49 -7.56 26.06 -9.32
CA TYR A 49 -8.22 25.42 -8.19
C TYR A 49 -9.66 25.04 -8.49
N ASN A 50 -10.01 23.80 -8.13
CA ASN A 50 -11.38 23.31 -8.09
C ASN A 50 -11.60 22.53 -6.79
N GLU A 51 -12.46 23.05 -5.91
CA GLU A 51 -12.72 22.44 -4.60
C GLU A 51 -13.31 21.03 -4.71
N HIS A 52 -14.20 20.81 -5.68
CA HIS A 52 -14.83 19.52 -5.87
C HIS A 52 -13.78 18.46 -6.22
N PHE A 53 -12.91 18.74 -7.19
CA PHE A 53 -11.81 17.84 -7.54
C PHE A 53 -10.83 17.63 -6.38
N ALA A 54 -10.49 18.67 -5.62
CA ALA A 54 -9.62 18.53 -4.46
C ALA A 54 -10.23 17.60 -3.40
N LYS A 55 -11.52 17.75 -3.10
CA LYS A 55 -12.21 16.87 -2.14
C LYS A 55 -12.39 15.45 -2.66
N ASP A 56 -12.64 15.25 -3.95
CA ASP A 56 -12.72 13.90 -4.52
C ASP A 56 -11.38 13.17 -4.46
N VAL A 57 -10.27 13.85 -4.76
CA VAL A 57 -8.92 13.32 -4.57
C VAL A 57 -8.69 13.00 -3.09
N GLY A 58 -9.10 13.90 -2.19
CA GLY A 58 -9.03 13.68 -0.75
C GLY A 58 -9.77 12.42 -0.31
N ALA A 59 -11.04 12.28 -0.72
CA ALA A 59 -11.89 11.13 -0.41
C ALA A 59 -11.33 9.82 -0.99
N MET A 60 -10.81 9.85 -2.22
CA MET A 60 -10.16 8.70 -2.85
C MET A 60 -8.95 8.23 -2.03
N PHE A 61 -8.03 9.14 -1.66
CA PHE A 61 -6.87 8.77 -0.82
C PHE A 61 -7.27 8.25 0.56
N LEU A 62 -8.33 8.80 1.17
CA LEU A 62 -8.88 8.29 2.43
C LEU A 62 -9.46 6.88 2.28
N ALA A 63 -10.12 6.58 1.15
CA ALA A 63 -10.61 5.23 0.86
C ALA A 63 -9.45 4.21 0.69
N LEU A 64 -8.40 4.57 -0.07
CA LEU A 64 -7.18 3.76 -0.21
C LEU A 64 -6.52 3.54 1.16
N THR A 65 -6.48 4.58 1.99
CA THR A 65 -5.96 4.53 3.36
C THR A 65 -6.75 3.56 4.24
N ALA A 66 -8.08 3.60 4.18
CA ALA A 66 -8.94 2.69 4.95
C ALA A 66 -8.68 1.22 4.61
N VAL A 67 -8.63 0.88 3.32
CA VAL A 67 -8.28 -0.49 2.86
C VAL A 67 -6.87 -0.88 3.31
N THR A 68 -5.92 0.05 3.24
CA THR A 68 -4.53 -0.18 3.67
C THR A 68 -4.43 -0.42 5.18
N ALA A 69 -5.19 0.31 5.99
CA ALA A 69 -5.23 0.13 7.44
C ALA A 69 -5.80 -1.24 7.83
N VAL A 70 -6.89 -1.67 7.18
CA VAL A 70 -7.45 -3.03 7.38
C VAL A 70 -6.41 -4.08 7.00
N THR A 71 -5.72 -3.89 5.87
CA THR A 71 -4.68 -4.80 5.39
C THR A 71 -3.46 -4.85 6.31
N PHE A 72 -3.10 -3.73 6.92
CA PHE A 72 -2.01 -3.67 7.90
C PHE A 72 -2.31 -4.50 9.15
N VAL A 73 -3.55 -4.44 9.65
CA VAL A 73 -4.00 -5.26 10.78
C VAL A 73 -4.07 -6.75 10.39
N LEU A 74 -4.58 -7.03 9.18
CA LEU A 74 -4.79 -8.38 8.65
C LEU A 74 -3.66 -8.86 7.73
N VAL A 75 -2.42 -8.43 7.96
CA VAL A 75 -1.28 -8.65 7.04
C VAL A 75 -0.97 -10.13 6.75
N ALA A 76 -1.42 -11.05 7.61
CA ALA A 76 -1.32 -12.48 7.37
C ALA A 76 -2.18 -12.96 6.18
N ASN A 77 -3.25 -12.24 5.83
CA ASN A 77 -4.07 -12.50 4.66
C ASN A 77 -3.36 -12.01 3.38
N GLN A 78 -2.57 -12.89 2.77
CA GLN A 78 -1.78 -12.56 1.58
C GLN A 78 -2.62 -12.23 0.35
N THR A 79 -3.86 -12.73 0.25
CA THR A 79 -4.79 -12.31 -0.80
C THR A 79 -5.16 -10.85 -0.64
N LEU A 80 -5.52 -10.43 0.58
CA LEU A 80 -5.82 -9.02 0.88
C LEU A 80 -4.62 -8.12 0.61
N VAL A 81 -3.41 -8.52 1.04
CA VAL A 81 -2.17 -7.78 0.74
C VAL A 81 -1.97 -7.57 -0.77
N ARG A 82 -2.19 -8.60 -1.59
CA ARG A 82 -2.06 -8.50 -3.05
C ARG A 82 -3.13 -7.63 -3.69
N VAL A 83 -4.36 -7.66 -3.19
CA VAL A 83 -5.45 -6.78 -3.67
C VAL A 83 -5.12 -5.32 -3.35
N THR A 84 -4.66 -5.04 -2.14
CA THR A 84 -4.20 -3.70 -1.74
C THR A 84 -2.98 -3.26 -2.53
N ALA A 85 -2.04 -4.17 -2.80
CA ALA A 85 -0.89 -3.90 -3.65
C ALA A 85 -1.31 -3.51 -5.07
N LEU A 86 -2.25 -4.25 -5.67
CA LEU A 86 -2.80 -3.95 -7.00
C LEU A 86 -3.49 -2.59 -7.02
N MET A 87 -4.31 -2.28 -6.01
CA MET A 87 -4.99 -0.99 -5.87
C MET A 87 -3.98 0.17 -5.89
N TRP A 88 -2.94 0.11 -5.04
CA TRP A 88 -1.88 1.14 -5.02
C TRP A 88 -1.06 1.16 -6.30
N LEU A 89 -0.77 -0.01 -6.89
CA LEU A 89 0.02 -0.10 -8.11
C LEU A 89 -0.69 0.57 -9.28
N VAL A 90 -1.99 0.34 -9.46
CA VAL A 90 -2.78 0.99 -10.51
C VAL A 90 -2.76 2.50 -10.34
N PHE A 91 -3.05 3.00 -9.14
CA PHE A 91 -3.01 4.43 -8.86
C PHE A 91 -1.62 5.02 -9.09
N ASN A 92 -0.58 4.48 -8.44
CA ASN A 92 0.78 5.00 -8.49
C ASN A 92 1.36 4.93 -9.90
N ALA A 93 1.08 3.88 -10.67
CA ALA A 93 1.61 3.75 -12.04
C ALA A 93 0.99 4.79 -12.97
N LEU A 94 -0.34 4.93 -12.98
CA LEU A 94 -1.02 5.92 -13.82
C LEU A 94 -0.63 7.34 -13.42
N HIS A 95 -0.56 7.62 -12.11
CA HIS A 95 -0.15 8.92 -11.58
C HIS A 95 1.31 9.24 -11.93
N CYS A 96 2.23 8.27 -11.76
CA CYS A 96 3.63 8.43 -12.13
C CYS A 96 3.80 8.73 -13.63
N VAL A 97 3.19 7.95 -14.51
CA VAL A 97 3.28 8.15 -15.96
C VAL A 97 2.79 9.54 -16.35
N TYR A 98 1.68 9.99 -15.78
CA TYR A 98 1.14 11.33 -16.06
C TYR A 98 2.12 12.42 -15.64
N HIS A 99 2.63 12.37 -14.41
CA HIS A 99 3.59 13.37 -13.92
C HIS A 99 4.92 13.37 -14.68
N LEU A 100 5.44 12.20 -15.07
CA LEU A 100 6.66 12.10 -15.87
C LEU A 100 6.49 12.75 -17.26
N SER A 101 5.27 12.77 -17.80
CA SER A 101 4.96 13.45 -19.08
C SER A 101 4.86 14.97 -18.97
N MET A 102 4.84 15.52 -17.75
CA MET A 102 4.60 16.95 -17.50
C MET A 102 5.61 17.62 -16.57
N LEU A 103 6.78 17.00 -16.36
CA LEU A 103 7.81 17.53 -15.46
C LEU A 103 8.28 18.95 -15.82
N GLN A 104 8.17 19.36 -17.09
CA GLN A 104 8.50 20.70 -17.56
C GLN A 104 7.65 21.82 -16.92
N MET A 105 6.56 21.47 -16.24
CA MET A 105 5.71 22.42 -15.50
C MET A 105 6.37 22.90 -14.20
N TYR A 106 7.42 22.20 -13.74
CA TYR A 106 8.11 22.46 -12.49
C TYR A 106 9.49 23.07 -12.71
N ASP A 107 10.02 23.71 -11.67
CA ASP A 107 11.45 24.00 -11.60
C ASP A 107 12.28 22.70 -11.48
N THR A 108 13.61 22.81 -11.62
CA THR A 108 14.51 21.65 -11.59
C THR A 108 14.42 20.86 -10.29
N ARG A 109 14.24 21.53 -9.15
CA ARG A 109 14.19 20.88 -7.84
C ARG A 109 12.92 20.04 -7.76
N ASP A 110 11.78 20.64 -8.00
CA ASP A 110 10.48 20.01 -7.87
C ASP A 110 10.29 18.91 -8.93
N ALA A 111 10.79 19.11 -10.15
CA ALA A 111 10.84 18.08 -11.18
C ALA A 111 11.68 16.86 -10.76
N THR A 112 12.86 17.09 -10.16
CA THR A 112 13.73 16.01 -9.68
C THR A 112 13.07 15.22 -8.54
N VAL A 113 12.46 15.92 -7.58
CA VAL A 113 11.77 15.26 -6.47
C VAL A 113 10.60 14.43 -6.98
N ASN A 114 9.78 14.95 -7.89
CA ASN A 114 8.70 14.18 -8.54
C ASN A 114 9.24 12.96 -9.30
N GLY A 115 10.31 13.14 -10.07
CA GLY A 115 10.97 12.08 -10.84
C GLY A 115 11.58 10.95 -10.00
N ILE A 116 11.78 11.16 -8.70
CA ILE A 116 12.28 10.14 -7.77
C ILE A 116 11.12 9.56 -6.94
N LEU A 117 10.31 10.40 -6.30
CA LEU A 117 9.30 9.94 -5.34
C LEU A 117 8.19 9.13 -6.01
N LEU A 118 7.75 9.51 -7.21
CA LEU A 118 6.66 8.81 -7.88
C LEU A 118 7.06 7.39 -8.32
N PRO A 119 8.22 7.15 -8.96
CA PRO A 119 8.70 5.79 -9.18
C PRO A 119 8.90 4.99 -7.89
N LEU A 120 9.39 5.61 -6.81
CA LEU A 120 9.54 4.91 -5.52
C LEU A 120 8.19 4.46 -4.95
N ALA A 121 7.12 5.24 -5.11
CA ALA A 121 5.77 4.84 -4.72
C ALA A 121 5.26 3.63 -5.54
N VAL A 122 5.58 3.58 -6.84
CA VAL A 122 5.31 2.40 -7.69
C VAL A 122 6.06 1.18 -7.16
N LEU A 123 7.37 1.32 -6.89
CA LEU A 123 8.20 0.23 -6.38
C LEU A 123 7.75 -0.25 -4.99
N ALA A 124 7.27 0.66 -4.13
CA ALA A 124 6.67 0.29 -2.85
C ALA A 124 5.44 -0.61 -3.05
N ALA A 125 4.52 -0.25 -3.96
CA ALA A 125 3.37 -1.09 -4.28
C ALA A 125 3.81 -2.46 -4.84
N VAL A 126 4.82 -2.49 -5.72
CA VAL A 126 5.40 -3.74 -6.26
C VAL A 126 6.00 -4.62 -5.15
N ALA A 127 6.65 -4.03 -4.15
CA ALA A 127 7.28 -4.77 -3.06
C ALA A 127 6.29 -5.61 -2.22
N LEU A 128 5.00 -5.25 -2.20
CA LEU A 128 3.96 -6.05 -1.53
C LEU A 128 3.68 -7.40 -2.21
N PHE A 129 4.06 -7.57 -3.48
CA PHE A 129 3.96 -8.85 -4.18
C PHE A 129 5.09 -9.82 -3.81
N ILE A 130 6.13 -9.37 -3.08
CA ILE A 130 7.22 -10.24 -2.65
C ILE A 130 6.65 -11.30 -1.68
N PRO A 131 6.81 -12.61 -1.98
CA PRO A 131 6.19 -13.68 -1.19
C PRO A 131 6.68 -13.67 0.26
N VAL A 132 5.79 -13.88 1.24
CA VAL A 132 6.18 -14.08 2.65
C VAL A 132 6.50 -15.54 2.91
N ARG A 133 7.73 -15.86 3.33
CA ARG A 133 8.04 -17.20 3.87
C ARG A 133 7.34 -17.33 5.23
N VAL A 134 6.30 -18.15 5.27
CA VAL A 134 5.76 -18.66 6.54
C VAL A 134 6.67 -19.81 6.93
N SER A 135 7.38 -19.69 8.05
CA SER A 135 8.08 -20.84 8.62
C SER A 135 7.00 -21.84 9.03
N SER A 136 6.85 -22.92 8.28
CA SER A 136 6.05 -24.06 8.71
C SER A 136 6.73 -24.61 9.95
N GLU A 137 6.18 -24.39 11.14
CA GLU A 137 6.57 -25.21 12.29
C GLU A 137 6.35 -26.68 11.93
N PRO A 138 7.29 -27.59 12.29
CA PRO A 138 7.08 -29.01 12.09
C PRO A 138 5.78 -29.42 12.77
N SER A 139 4.83 -29.92 11.99
CA SER A 139 3.57 -30.48 12.50
C SER A 139 3.90 -31.44 13.65
N PRO A 140 3.28 -31.29 14.84
CA PRO A 140 3.48 -32.24 15.94
C PRO A 140 3.15 -33.62 15.41
N ARG A 141 4.15 -34.52 15.38
CA ARG A 141 3.98 -35.89 14.90
C ARG A 141 2.74 -36.47 15.59
N ARG A 142 1.70 -36.74 14.80
CA ARG A 142 0.50 -37.43 15.26
C ARG A 142 0.97 -38.74 15.92
N PRO A 143 0.63 -39.02 17.20
CA PRO A 143 1.05 -40.27 17.82
C PRO A 143 0.52 -41.42 16.97
N VAL A 144 1.41 -42.31 16.54
CA VAL A 144 1.04 -43.54 15.85
C VAL A 144 0.09 -44.30 16.77
N ARG A 145 -1.18 -44.41 16.37
CA ARG A 145 -2.17 -45.21 17.08
C ARG A 145 -1.73 -46.66 16.98
N ARG A 146 -1.13 -47.20 18.05
CA ARG A 146 -0.84 -48.63 18.19
C ARG A 146 -2.17 -49.37 18.13
N THR A 147 -2.50 -49.92 16.97
CA THR A 147 -3.56 -50.93 16.83
C THR A 147 -3.09 -52.18 17.56
N TYR A 148 -3.65 -52.44 18.73
CA TYR A 148 -3.47 -53.71 19.43
C TYR A 148 -4.15 -54.79 18.60
N ARG A 149 -3.34 -55.59 17.90
CA ARG A 149 -3.78 -56.75 17.14
C ARG A 149 -4.20 -57.81 18.15
N GLN A 150 -5.49 -57.91 18.42
CA GLN A 150 -6.06 -58.93 19.29
C GLN A 150 -5.98 -60.27 18.54
N SER A 151 -4.89 -61.00 18.78
CA SER A 151 -4.79 -62.41 18.44
C SER A 151 -5.62 -63.19 19.45
N ALA A 152 -6.78 -63.70 19.04
CA ALA A 152 -7.41 -64.83 19.70
C ALA A 152 -7.53 -65.97 18.67
N ARG A 153 -6.55 -66.86 18.75
CA ARG A 153 -6.59 -68.25 18.29
C ARG A 153 -7.74 -68.97 19.00
N THR A 154 -8.64 -69.60 18.23
CA THR A 154 -8.92 -71.06 18.19
C THR A 154 -9.19 -71.73 19.54
N ASP A 155 -10.40 -72.27 19.71
CA ASP A 155 -10.68 -73.71 19.96
C ASP A 155 -12.09 -73.90 20.56
N ALA A 156 -12.99 -74.49 19.77
CA ALA A 156 -14.07 -75.42 20.14
C ALA A 156 -14.91 -75.76 18.90
#